data_AF-A0A060S455-F1
#
_entry.id   AF-A0A060S455-F1
#
_cell.length_a   1.000
_cell.length_b   1.000
_cell.length_c   1.000
_cell.angle_alpha   90.00
_cell.angle_beta   90.00
_cell.angle_gamma   90.00
#
_symmetry.space_group_name_H-M   'P 1'
#
loop_
_entity.id
_entity.type
_entity.pdbx_description
1 polymer ?
#
loop_
_entity_poly.entity_id
_entity_poly.type
_entity_poly.pdbx_seq_one_letter_code
_entity_poly.pdbx_strand_id
1 'polypeptide(L)'
;MPSWALFYLLAGAILQVPSASALPPPHTVPNARDVNENAVVVGLNVAARAADKLYFGTATDNSELNDTQYFALLDDIRLFGQLTPRKGMKWLETEPERGVFTFAQGDQIAELARRSGKVLRGHNCVWYNSLPTWVTNTTWTAPELTEVVQEHCFNIVKHWQGQIWDVINEPFNDDGTWRETLWYNTLNTTYIPLALHAARQADPHAKLYINEYNITGTGAKATSMKKLVRDLKRAGVPLDGVGVQAHEIVGEVPSDIQRNLEEFVALGVEVAITELDVRFFTLPPTEAGLEQQRKDYETIVGACAAVEKCVGVTVWDFTDKYSWIPGTFPGSGDACPWDENLKEKPAYYGIVDGFERRQ
;
A
#
# COMPACT_ATOMS: atom_id res chain seq x y z
N MET A 1 48.41 40.62 -28.59
CA MET A 1 49.69 41.12 -28.04
C MET A 1 49.77 42.62 -28.32
N PRO A 2 50.26 43.51 -27.42
CA PRO A 2 50.79 43.29 -26.07
C PRO A 2 50.17 44.22 -24.99
N SER A 3 50.13 43.78 -23.72
CA SER A 3 50.24 44.71 -22.58
C SER A 3 50.76 43.95 -21.36
N TRP A 4 52.06 44.06 -21.08
CA TRP A 4 52.64 44.91 -20.03
C TRP A 4 52.22 44.51 -18.61
N ALA A 5 53.15 43.83 -17.94
CA ALA A 5 53.12 43.47 -16.53
C ALA A 5 53.29 44.71 -15.64
N LEU A 6 52.59 44.76 -14.51
CA LEU A 6 52.90 45.64 -13.40
C LEU A 6 52.94 44.85 -12.09
N PHE A 7 54.02 45.11 -11.35
CA PHE A 7 54.39 44.50 -10.09
C PHE A 7 53.53 44.97 -8.91
N TYR A 8 53.49 44.09 -7.91
CA TYR A 8 52.85 44.17 -6.60
C TYR A 8 53.10 45.44 -5.78
N LEU A 9 52.06 45.88 -5.06
CA LEU A 9 52.17 46.55 -3.77
C LEU A 9 51.13 45.95 -2.81
N LEU A 10 51.64 45.18 -1.84
CA LEU A 10 50.92 44.60 -0.72
C LEU A 10 50.57 45.69 0.30
N ALA A 11 49.27 45.93 0.50
CA ALA A 11 48.75 46.59 1.69
C ALA A 11 48.00 45.55 2.53
N GLY A 12 48.56 45.23 3.70
CA GLY A 12 48.01 44.27 4.64
C GLY A 12 46.71 44.77 5.25
N ALA A 13 45.61 44.09 4.94
CA ALA A 13 44.38 44.15 5.72
C ALA A 13 44.43 43.05 6.78
N ILE A 14 44.47 43.45 8.06
CA ILE A 14 44.29 42.56 9.20
C ILE A 14 42.82 42.13 9.21
N LEU A 15 42.54 40.92 8.71
CA LEU A 15 41.25 40.26 8.90
C LEU A 15 41.22 39.69 10.32
N GLN A 16 40.34 40.23 11.16
CA GLN A 16 39.96 39.60 12.42
C GLN A 16 39.34 38.24 12.12
N VAL A 17 39.98 37.18 12.60
CA VAL A 17 39.41 35.83 12.63
C VAL A 17 38.28 35.84 13.68
N PRO A 18 37.05 35.44 13.34
CA PRO A 18 36.03 35.25 14.36
C PRO A 18 36.45 34.10 15.27
N SER A 19 36.43 34.34 16.56
CA SER A 19 36.67 33.36 17.62
C SER A 19 35.84 32.10 17.36
N ALA A 20 36.51 30.95 17.28
CA ALA A 20 35.85 29.66 17.24
C ALA A 20 34.94 29.51 18.46
N SER A 21 33.64 29.37 18.23
CA SER A 21 32.69 28.94 19.25
C SER A 21 33.14 27.58 19.79
N ALA A 22 33.33 27.50 21.09
CA ALA A 22 33.71 26.28 21.78
C ALA A 22 32.75 25.12 21.43
N LEU A 23 33.33 23.97 21.07
CA LEU A 23 32.57 22.73 20.92
C LEU A 23 31.90 22.38 22.26
N PRO A 24 30.63 21.96 22.26
CA PRO A 24 29.98 21.46 23.47
C PRO A 24 30.73 20.20 23.97
N PRO A 25 30.74 19.95 25.29
CA PRO A 25 31.47 18.82 25.84
C PRO A 25 30.90 17.50 25.30
N PRO A 26 31.72 16.43 25.21
CA PRO A 26 31.25 15.12 24.78
C PRO A 26 30.18 14.64 25.75
N HIS A 27 29.01 14.30 25.21
CA HIS A 27 27.92 13.69 25.97
C HIS A 27 28.42 12.38 26.58
N THR A 28 28.45 12.33 27.90
CA THR A 28 28.67 11.13 28.69
C THR A 28 27.55 10.13 28.38
N VAL A 29 27.91 8.97 27.83
CA VAL A 29 27.00 7.83 27.66
C VAL A 29 26.57 7.35 29.06
N PRO A 30 25.27 7.29 29.39
CA PRO A 30 24.82 6.76 30.66
C PRO A 30 25.14 5.26 30.76
N ASN A 31 25.62 4.86 31.94
CA ASN A 31 25.85 3.46 32.28
C ASN A 31 24.59 2.62 32.05
N ALA A 32 24.75 1.49 31.37
CA ALA A 32 23.74 0.45 31.26
C ALA A 32 23.56 -0.21 32.63
N ARG A 33 22.62 0.30 33.43
CA ARG A 33 21.92 -0.36 34.55
C ARG A 33 20.99 0.66 35.22
N ASP A 34 19.88 0.91 34.56
CA ASP A 34 18.59 1.25 35.17
C ASP A 34 17.54 0.90 34.12
N VAL A 35 16.95 -0.29 34.28
CA VAL A 35 15.87 -0.78 33.42
C VAL A 35 14.61 -0.03 33.84
N ASN A 36 14.11 0.84 32.96
CA ASN A 36 12.75 1.34 33.03
C ASN A 36 11.93 0.47 32.07
N GLU A 37 11.05 -0.40 32.58
CA GLU A 37 10.21 -1.33 31.81
C GLU A 37 9.11 -0.64 30.97
N ASN A 38 9.16 0.69 30.77
CA ASN A 38 8.09 1.49 30.16
C ASN A 38 8.54 2.34 28.97
N ALA A 39 9.50 1.87 28.16
CA ALA A 39 9.74 2.44 26.84
C ALA A 39 9.46 1.38 25.78
N VAL A 40 9.02 1.82 24.58
CA VAL A 40 8.92 1.07 23.29
C VAL A 40 7.47 0.63 22.96
N VAL A 41 6.80 1.00 21.85
CA VAL A 41 7.20 1.37 20.46
C VAL A 41 6.67 2.73 19.99
N VAL A 42 7.49 3.46 19.23
CA VAL A 42 7.18 4.76 18.62
C VAL A 42 6.71 4.55 17.18
N GLY A 43 5.46 4.14 16.99
CA GLY A 43 4.74 4.15 15.69
C GLY A 43 4.88 2.91 14.79
N LEU A 44 3.76 2.49 14.18
CA LEU A 44 3.66 1.24 13.40
C LEU A 44 4.62 1.17 12.20
N ASN A 45 4.84 2.28 11.49
CA ASN A 45 5.81 2.31 10.40
C ASN A 45 7.24 2.21 10.93
N VAL A 46 7.57 2.74 12.11
CA VAL A 46 8.91 2.53 12.71
C VAL A 46 9.14 1.05 13.01
N ALA A 47 8.14 0.34 13.55
CA ALA A 47 8.22 -1.10 13.77
C ALA A 47 8.45 -1.86 12.46
N ALA A 48 7.69 -1.55 11.40
CA ALA A 48 7.88 -2.15 10.08
C ALA A 48 9.28 -1.90 9.51
N ARG A 49 9.79 -0.65 9.61
CA ARG A 49 11.15 -0.31 9.17
C ARG A 49 12.23 -1.05 9.97
N ALA A 50 12.01 -1.28 11.26
CA ALA A 50 12.92 -2.04 12.12
C ALA A 50 12.91 -3.56 11.83
N ALA A 51 11.84 -4.04 11.18
CA ALA A 51 11.69 -5.39 10.64
C ALA A 51 12.07 -5.48 9.15
N ASP A 52 12.90 -4.54 8.65
CA ASP A 52 13.40 -4.45 7.27
C ASP A 52 12.30 -4.39 6.20
N LYS A 53 11.11 -3.89 6.55
CA LYS A 53 10.03 -3.65 5.59
C LYS A 53 10.13 -2.25 5.00
N LEU A 54 9.57 -2.08 3.80
CA LEU A 54 9.53 -0.80 3.12
C LEU A 54 8.59 0.17 3.84
N TYR A 55 7.44 -0.31 4.32
CA TYR A 55 6.44 0.51 5.00
C TYR A 55 5.51 -0.31 5.90
N PHE A 56 4.93 0.37 6.89
CA PHE A 56 3.54 0.16 7.29
C PHE A 56 2.69 1.32 6.74
N GLY A 57 1.53 1.04 6.16
CA GLY A 57 0.72 2.03 5.46
C GLY A 57 -0.75 1.96 5.82
N THR A 58 -1.52 2.90 5.26
CA THR A 58 -2.96 2.93 5.40
C THR A 58 -3.62 3.47 4.13
N ALA A 59 -4.82 2.97 3.82
CA ALA A 59 -5.69 3.63 2.86
C ALA A 59 -6.37 4.85 3.47
N THR A 60 -6.80 5.79 2.63
CA THR A 60 -7.59 6.96 3.02
C THR A 60 -8.42 7.46 1.84
N ASP A 61 -9.39 8.31 2.11
CA ASP A 61 -10.27 8.92 1.12
C ASP A 61 -10.32 10.45 1.29
N ASN A 62 -10.58 11.16 0.19
CA ASN A 62 -10.51 12.63 0.15
C ASN A 62 -11.47 13.29 1.17
N SER A 63 -12.62 12.67 1.43
CA SER A 63 -13.62 13.18 2.38
C SER A 63 -13.17 13.17 3.84
N GLU A 64 -12.16 12.36 4.18
CA GLU A 64 -11.70 12.15 5.56
C GLU A 64 -10.66 13.20 5.98
N LEU A 65 -10.02 13.86 5.00
CA LEU A 65 -8.91 14.80 5.22
C LEU A 65 -9.30 16.09 5.97
N ASN A 66 -10.59 16.40 6.07
CA ASN A 66 -11.09 17.55 6.82
C ASN A 66 -11.23 17.27 8.33
N ASP A 67 -11.18 16.00 8.75
CA ASP A 67 -11.11 15.66 10.17
C ASP A 67 -9.67 15.88 10.66
N THR A 68 -9.47 16.95 11.42
CA THR A 68 -8.15 17.36 11.91
C THR A 68 -7.47 16.32 12.80
N GLN A 69 -8.22 15.53 13.58
CA GLN A 69 -7.62 14.53 14.47
C GLN A 69 -7.20 13.29 13.68
N TYR A 70 -8.06 12.85 12.76
CA TYR A 70 -7.73 11.79 11.81
C TYR A 70 -6.51 12.17 10.96
N PHE A 71 -6.53 13.36 10.37
CA PHE A 71 -5.46 13.84 9.51
C PHE A 71 -4.11 13.94 10.23
N ALA A 72 -4.10 14.37 11.50
CA ALA A 72 -2.87 14.43 12.29
C ALA A 72 -2.20 13.05 12.46
N LEU A 73 -3.00 11.99 12.64
CA LEU A 73 -2.51 10.61 12.71
C LEU A 73 -2.07 10.10 11.33
N LEU A 74 -2.87 10.33 10.29
CA LEU A 74 -2.57 9.97 8.91
C LEU A 74 -1.24 10.57 8.42
N ASP A 75 -1.00 11.84 8.74
CA ASP A 75 0.20 12.58 8.31
C ASP A 75 1.48 12.14 9.04
N ASP A 76 1.37 11.57 10.25
CA ASP A 76 2.54 11.10 11.00
C ASP A 76 3.22 9.93 10.29
N ILE A 77 4.40 10.18 9.72
CA ILE A 77 5.21 9.18 9.00
C ILE A 77 5.68 8.03 9.92
N ARG A 78 5.71 8.25 11.24
CA ARG A 78 6.05 7.20 12.20
C ARG A 78 4.93 6.17 12.33
N LEU A 79 3.67 6.59 12.10
CA LEU A 79 2.53 5.68 12.03
C LEU A 79 2.39 5.08 10.64
N PHE A 80 2.41 5.90 9.59
CA PHE A 80 2.14 5.46 8.23
C PHE A 80 3.21 5.96 7.25
N GLY A 81 4.03 5.06 6.72
CA GLY A 81 5.04 5.32 5.69
C GLY A 81 4.54 5.15 4.26
N GLN A 82 3.26 4.78 4.08
CA GLN A 82 2.65 4.55 2.78
C GLN A 82 1.16 4.91 2.80
N LEU A 83 0.66 5.48 1.70
CA LEU A 83 -0.75 5.84 1.50
C LEU A 83 -1.36 5.21 0.24
N THR A 84 -2.61 4.75 0.34
CA THR A 84 -3.40 4.24 -0.78
C THR A 84 -4.67 5.09 -0.93
N PRO A 85 -4.90 5.75 -2.09
CA PRO A 85 -6.18 6.39 -2.37
C PRO A 85 -7.28 5.34 -2.54
N ARG A 86 -8.25 5.29 -1.61
CA ARG A 86 -9.33 4.28 -1.66
C ARG A 86 -10.23 4.42 -2.90
N LYS A 87 -10.40 5.66 -3.40
CA LYS A 87 -11.28 5.97 -4.54
C LYS A 87 -10.64 6.85 -5.61
N GLY A 88 -9.96 7.94 -5.23
CA GLY A 88 -9.53 9.00 -6.15
C GLY A 88 -8.59 8.62 -7.31
N MET A 89 -8.17 7.35 -7.40
CA MET A 89 -7.40 6.79 -8.52
C MET A 89 -8.11 5.64 -9.26
N LYS A 90 -9.37 5.31 -8.92
CA LYS A 90 -10.18 4.32 -9.63
C LYS A 90 -10.71 4.89 -10.95
N TRP A 91 -11.10 4.00 -11.88
CA TRP A 91 -11.53 4.39 -13.23
C TRP A 91 -12.64 5.45 -13.24
N LEU A 92 -13.70 5.25 -12.45
CA LEU A 92 -14.82 6.20 -12.36
C LEU A 92 -14.39 7.64 -12.04
N GLU A 93 -13.38 7.80 -11.17
CA GLU A 93 -12.92 9.12 -10.72
C GLU A 93 -11.85 9.73 -11.65
N THR A 94 -11.20 8.89 -12.46
CA THR A 94 -10.05 9.31 -13.28
C THR A 94 -10.38 9.49 -14.75
N GLU A 95 -11.40 8.80 -15.26
CA GLU A 95 -11.85 8.92 -16.66
C GLU A 95 -13.39 8.85 -16.75
N PRO A 96 -14.11 9.86 -16.23
CA PRO A 96 -15.57 9.88 -16.19
C PRO A 96 -16.23 9.89 -17.58
N GLU A 97 -15.51 10.36 -18.60
CA GLU A 97 -15.88 10.30 -20.01
C GLU A 97 -14.69 9.79 -20.82
N ARG A 98 -14.93 9.03 -21.90
CA ARG A 98 -13.84 8.41 -22.69
C ARG A 98 -12.83 9.46 -23.16
N GLY A 99 -11.56 9.27 -22.80
CA GLY A 99 -10.45 10.17 -23.15
C GLY A 99 -10.40 11.48 -22.36
N VAL A 100 -11.32 11.71 -21.41
CA VAL A 100 -11.34 12.90 -20.55
C VAL A 100 -10.85 12.51 -19.16
N PHE A 101 -9.58 12.80 -18.88
CA PHE A 101 -8.96 12.45 -17.60
C PHE A 101 -9.06 13.56 -16.55
N THR A 102 -9.35 13.18 -15.32
CA THR A 102 -9.35 14.05 -14.15
C THR A 102 -8.50 13.46 -13.04
N PHE A 103 -7.48 14.20 -12.58
CA PHE A 103 -6.53 13.68 -11.59
C PHE A 103 -6.61 14.35 -10.22
N ALA A 104 -7.47 15.37 -10.05
CA ALA A 104 -7.48 16.22 -8.87
C ALA A 104 -7.65 15.47 -7.53
N GLN A 105 -8.51 14.45 -7.47
CA GLN A 105 -8.71 13.66 -6.25
C GLN A 105 -7.48 12.81 -5.92
N GLY A 106 -6.93 12.09 -6.90
CA GLY A 106 -5.71 11.31 -6.73
C GLY A 106 -4.51 12.20 -6.39
N ASP A 107 -4.38 13.37 -7.03
CA ASP A 107 -3.31 14.35 -6.79
C ASP A 107 -3.31 14.86 -5.34
N GLN A 108 -4.48 15.03 -4.72
CA GLN A 108 -4.57 15.48 -3.33
C GLN A 108 -3.88 14.50 -2.37
N ILE A 109 -4.06 13.19 -2.57
CA ILE A 109 -3.45 12.14 -1.75
C ILE A 109 -2.00 11.89 -2.18
N ALA A 110 -1.70 11.91 -3.48
CA ALA A 110 -0.33 11.79 -3.99
C ALA A 110 0.58 12.91 -3.46
N GLU A 111 0.08 14.14 -3.41
CA GLU A 111 0.80 15.29 -2.85
C GLU A 111 1.00 15.17 -1.34
N LEU A 112 0.03 14.61 -0.61
CA LEU A 112 0.20 14.26 0.81
C LEU A 112 1.29 13.21 1.00
N ALA A 113 1.29 12.14 0.21
CA ALA A 113 2.35 11.14 0.29
C ALA A 113 3.72 11.77 -0.02
N ARG A 114 3.81 12.56 -1.09
CA ARG A 114 5.06 13.22 -1.53
C ARG A 114 5.62 14.17 -0.47
N ARG A 115 4.81 15.07 0.09
CA ARG A 115 5.30 16.07 1.06
C ARG A 115 5.78 15.44 2.37
N SER A 116 5.17 14.32 2.76
CA SER A 116 5.48 13.62 4.01
C SER A 116 6.42 12.44 3.80
N GLY A 117 7.02 12.30 2.60
CA GLY A 117 8.01 11.26 2.28
C GLY A 117 7.46 9.83 2.30
N LYS A 118 6.15 9.67 2.15
CA LYS A 118 5.46 8.37 2.16
C LYS A 118 5.47 7.76 0.76
N VAL A 119 5.50 6.43 0.69
CA VAL A 119 5.24 5.68 -0.54
C VAL A 119 3.78 5.87 -0.95
N LEU A 120 3.49 5.96 -2.25
CA LEU A 120 2.12 5.90 -2.76
C LEU A 120 1.90 4.54 -3.44
N ARG A 121 0.76 3.92 -3.15
CA ARG A 121 0.25 2.78 -3.92
C ARG A 121 -0.97 3.25 -4.71
N GLY A 122 -0.85 3.30 -6.03
CA GLY A 122 -1.96 3.57 -6.94
C GLY A 122 -2.90 2.38 -6.99
N HIS A 123 -4.19 2.63 -6.81
CA HIS A 123 -5.23 1.61 -6.73
C HIS A 123 -6.52 2.14 -7.39
N ASN A 124 -6.94 1.63 -8.55
CA ASN A 124 -6.36 0.57 -9.38
C ASN A 124 -6.64 0.87 -10.87
N CYS A 125 -5.98 0.17 -11.81
CA CYS A 125 -6.21 0.41 -13.24
C CYS A 125 -7.42 -0.35 -13.80
N VAL A 126 -7.50 -1.66 -13.58
CA VAL A 126 -8.57 -2.52 -14.10
C VAL A 126 -9.20 -3.30 -12.96
N TRP A 127 -10.49 -3.06 -12.73
CA TRP A 127 -11.34 -3.78 -11.78
C TRP A 127 -12.74 -3.96 -12.36
N TYR A 128 -13.56 -4.82 -11.76
CA TYR A 128 -14.94 -5.02 -12.20
C TYR A 128 -15.90 -3.95 -11.64
N ASN A 129 -15.48 -3.20 -10.63
CA ASN A 129 -16.29 -2.23 -9.90
C ASN A 129 -15.71 -0.81 -10.04
N SER A 130 -16.46 0.21 -9.61
CA SER A 130 -16.10 1.63 -9.76
C SER A 130 -15.75 2.02 -11.20
N LEU A 131 -16.62 1.63 -12.14
CA LEU A 131 -16.48 1.92 -13.56
C LEU A 131 -17.45 3.03 -13.98
N PRO A 132 -17.04 3.95 -14.89
CA PRO A 132 -17.92 4.94 -15.46
C PRO A 132 -18.94 4.30 -16.40
N THR A 133 -20.11 4.93 -16.54
CA THR A 133 -21.23 4.35 -17.31
C THR A 133 -20.92 4.15 -18.79
N TRP A 134 -20.02 4.96 -19.36
CA TRP A 134 -19.60 4.79 -20.77
C TRP A 134 -18.82 3.49 -20.99
N VAL A 135 -18.15 2.96 -19.96
CA VAL A 135 -17.50 1.64 -20.01
C VAL A 135 -18.55 0.54 -19.92
N THR A 136 -19.47 0.63 -18.95
CA THR A 136 -20.42 -0.47 -18.64
C THR A 136 -21.60 -0.56 -19.62
N ASN A 137 -22.01 0.55 -20.25
CA ASN A 137 -23.14 0.58 -21.18
C ASN A 137 -22.74 0.40 -22.65
N THR A 138 -21.46 0.12 -22.92
CA THR A 138 -20.95 -0.10 -24.27
C THR A 138 -20.80 -1.59 -24.55
N THR A 139 -21.34 -2.04 -25.69
CA THR A 139 -21.03 -3.37 -26.22
C THR A 139 -19.71 -3.29 -26.98
N TRP A 140 -18.65 -3.81 -26.39
CA TRP A 140 -17.31 -3.70 -26.95
C TRP A 140 -16.97 -4.82 -27.94
N THR A 141 -16.26 -4.48 -29.00
CA THR A 141 -15.43 -5.46 -29.72
C THR A 141 -14.08 -5.64 -29.03
N ALA A 142 -13.39 -6.76 -29.28
CA ALA A 142 -12.07 -7.00 -28.69
C ALA A 142 -11.02 -5.94 -29.06
N PRO A 143 -10.92 -5.44 -30.31
CA PRO A 143 -9.99 -4.35 -30.64
C PRO A 143 -10.28 -3.05 -29.88
N GLU A 144 -11.55 -2.66 -29.76
CA GLU A 144 -11.93 -1.42 -29.07
C GLU A 144 -11.65 -1.51 -27.56
N LEU A 145 -11.99 -2.62 -26.92
CA LEU A 145 -11.72 -2.77 -25.49
C LEU A 145 -10.23 -2.90 -25.19
N THR A 146 -9.45 -3.46 -26.11
CA THR A 146 -7.99 -3.50 -26.02
C THR A 146 -7.42 -2.09 -25.95
N GLU A 147 -7.83 -1.21 -26.88
CA GLU A 147 -7.41 0.19 -26.90
C GLU A 147 -7.79 0.90 -25.60
N VAL A 148 -9.05 0.75 -25.15
CA VAL A 148 -9.56 1.40 -23.93
C VAL A 148 -8.79 0.97 -22.67
N VAL A 149 -8.53 -0.33 -22.49
CA VAL A 149 -7.76 -0.82 -21.34
C VAL A 149 -6.33 -0.28 -21.37
N GLN A 150 -5.68 -0.29 -22.53
CA GLN A 150 -4.31 0.17 -22.65
C GLN A 150 -4.19 1.68 -22.44
N GLU A 151 -5.09 2.46 -23.04
CA GLU A 151 -5.12 3.92 -22.91
C GLU A 151 -5.35 4.35 -21.46
N HIS A 152 -6.35 3.78 -20.79
CA HIS A 152 -6.63 4.09 -19.39
C HIS A 152 -5.44 3.79 -18.48
N CYS A 153 -4.95 2.54 -18.51
CA CYS A 153 -3.81 2.11 -17.70
C CYS A 153 -2.56 2.95 -17.98
N PHE A 154 -2.29 3.25 -19.25
CA PHE A 154 -1.15 4.07 -19.63
C PHE A 154 -1.26 5.47 -19.04
N ASN A 155 -2.40 6.16 -19.20
CA ASN A 155 -2.55 7.56 -18.79
C ASN A 155 -2.46 7.74 -17.27
N ILE A 156 -3.13 6.89 -16.48
CA ILE A 156 -3.10 7.04 -15.01
C ILE A 156 -1.71 6.73 -14.43
N VAL A 157 -1.04 5.67 -14.93
CA VAL A 157 0.33 5.33 -14.50
C VAL A 157 1.33 6.38 -14.99
N LYS A 158 1.11 6.95 -16.18
CA LYS A 158 1.95 8.01 -16.73
C LYS A 158 1.85 9.30 -15.92
N HIS A 159 0.68 9.60 -15.36
CA HIS A 159 0.48 10.77 -14.52
C HIS A 159 1.14 10.60 -13.14
N TRP A 160 0.94 9.46 -12.47
CA TRP A 160 1.60 9.15 -11.20
C TRP A 160 2.75 8.13 -11.36
N GLN A 161 3.87 8.61 -11.92
CA GLN A 161 5.08 7.80 -12.10
C GLN A 161 5.85 7.58 -10.78
N GLY A 162 6.68 6.54 -10.76
CA GLY A 162 7.57 6.15 -9.66
C GLY A 162 6.86 5.40 -8.54
N GLN A 163 5.61 4.96 -8.75
CA GLN A 163 4.75 4.41 -7.70
C GLN A 163 4.60 2.89 -7.79
N ILE A 164 4.05 2.31 -6.74
CA ILE A 164 3.50 0.94 -6.76
C ILE A 164 2.09 1.03 -7.34
N TRP A 165 1.68 0.07 -8.18
CA TRP A 165 0.38 0.07 -8.84
C TRP A 165 -0.30 -1.29 -8.74
N ASP A 166 -1.52 -1.31 -8.20
CA ASP A 166 -2.46 -2.41 -8.37
C ASP A 166 -3.06 -2.28 -9.79
N VAL A 167 -2.43 -2.94 -10.76
CA VAL A 167 -2.82 -2.82 -12.18
C VAL A 167 -4.10 -3.61 -12.46
N ILE A 168 -4.17 -4.84 -11.96
CA ILE A 168 -5.36 -5.69 -12.04
C ILE A 168 -5.85 -5.96 -10.62
N ASN A 169 -7.14 -5.76 -10.40
CA ASN A 169 -7.79 -6.05 -9.13
C ASN A 169 -8.86 -7.15 -9.30
N GLU A 170 -8.80 -8.16 -8.44
CA GLU A 170 -9.84 -9.18 -8.22
C GLU A 170 -10.29 -9.98 -9.46
N PRO A 171 -9.35 -10.58 -10.24
CA PRO A 171 -9.70 -11.29 -11.46
C PRO A 171 -10.40 -12.64 -11.23
N PHE A 172 -10.49 -13.14 -9.99
CA PHE A 172 -11.04 -14.46 -9.68
C PHE A 172 -12.32 -14.42 -8.82
N ASN A 173 -13.16 -15.44 -9.00
CA ASN A 173 -14.20 -15.84 -8.06
C ASN A 173 -13.59 -16.61 -6.87
N ASP A 174 -14.37 -16.86 -5.82
CA ASP A 174 -13.89 -17.54 -4.61
C ASP A 174 -13.46 -19.00 -4.85
N ASP A 175 -14.05 -19.68 -5.83
CA ASP A 175 -13.66 -21.03 -6.24
C ASP A 175 -12.39 -21.08 -7.11
N GLY A 176 -11.79 -19.92 -7.40
CA GLY A 176 -10.60 -19.76 -8.23
C GLY A 176 -10.86 -19.79 -9.74
N THR A 177 -12.12 -19.82 -10.18
CA THR A 177 -12.47 -19.57 -11.59
C THR A 177 -12.32 -18.09 -11.94
N TRP A 178 -12.20 -17.77 -13.23
CA TRP A 178 -12.17 -16.39 -13.69
C TRP A 178 -13.50 -15.70 -13.40
N ARG A 179 -13.43 -14.46 -12.89
CA ARG A 179 -14.60 -13.63 -12.72
C ARG A 179 -15.13 -13.19 -14.09
N GLU A 180 -16.40 -13.51 -14.35
CA GLU A 180 -17.08 -13.00 -15.53
C GLU A 180 -17.29 -11.49 -15.38
N THR A 181 -16.66 -10.74 -16.27
CA THR A 181 -16.64 -9.27 -16.31
C THR A 181 -16.69 -8.84 -17.76
N LEU A 182 -16.96 -7.58 -18.05
CA LEU A 182 -16.86 -7.10 -19.44
C LEU A 182 -15.45 -7.30 -20.02
N TRP A 183 -14.41 -7.24 -19.18
CA TRP A 183 -13.02 -7.52 -19.56
C TRP A 183 -12.85 -8.98 -19.99
N TYR A 184 -13.25 -9.92 -19.13
CA TYR A 184 -13.12 -11.35 -19.40
C TYR A 184 -14.03 -11.82 -20.53
N ASN A 185 -15.25 -11.31 -20.61
CA ASN A 185 -16.22 -11.76 -21.61
C ASN A 185 -15.83 -11.30 -23.03
N THR A 186 -15.13 -10.16 -23.16
CA THR A 186 -14.71 -9.63 -24.47
C THR A 186 -13.25 -9.98 -24.81
N LEU A 187 -12.34 -10.00 -23.84
CA LEU A 187 -10.90 -10.21 -24.05
C LEU A 187 -10.36 -11.52 -23.45
N ASN A 188 -11.20 -12.32 -22.79
CA ASN A 188 -10.76 -13.47 -21.99
C ASN A 188 -9.67 -13.02 -20.99
N THR A 189 -8.57 -13.74 -20.83
CA THR A 189 -7.48 -13.35 -19.93
C THR A 189 -6.50 -12.33 -20.53
N THR A 190 -6.69 -11.90 -21.78
CA THR A 190 -5.70 -11.05 -22.47
C THR A 190 -5.68 -9.60 -21.96
N TYR A 191 -6.74 -9.11 -21.30
CA TYR A 191 -6.74 -7.77 -20.68
C TYR A 191 -5.64 -7.62 -19.61
N ILE A 192 -5.25 -8.70 -18.94
CA ILE A 192 -4.24 -8.70 -17.88
C ILE A 192 -2.85 -8.32 -18.41
N PRO A 193 -2.26 -9.06 -19.37
CA PRO A 193 -0.99 -8.66 -19.95
C PRO A 193 -1.07 -7.33 -20.71
N LEU A 194 -2.20 -6.99 -21.35
CA LEU A 194 -2.39 -5.70 -22.02
C LEU A 194 -2.22 -4.53 -21.05
N ALA A 195 -2.91 -4.56 -19.90
CA ALA A 195 -2.82 -3.54 -18.87
C ALA A 195 -1.42 -3.45 -18.25
N LEU A 196 -0.80 -4.59 -17.94
CA LEU A 196 0.56 -4.64 -17.39
C LEU A 196 1.61 -4.07 -18.36
N HIS A 197 1.52 -4.39 -19.65
CA HIS A 197 2.40 -3.81 -20.66
C HIS A 197 2.18 -2.31 -20.83
N ALA A 198 0.93 -1.83 -20.84
CA ALA A 198 0.62 -0.41 -20.91
C ALA A 198 1.17 0.36 -19.70
N ALA A 199 0.97 -0.17 -18.49
CA ALA A 199 1.52 0.41 -17.26
C ALA A 199 3.06 0.46 -17.29
N ARG A 200 3.72 -0.63 -17.72
CA ARG A 200 5.19 -0.64 -17.85
C ARG A 200 5.69 0.33 -18.91
N GLN A 201 4.96 0.52 -20.00
CA GLN A 201 5.29 1.48 -21.05
C GLN A 201 5.17 2.93 -20.53
N ALA A 202 4.15 3.21 -19.72
CA ALA A 202 3.95 4.50 -19.07
C ALA A 202 5.05 4.83 -18.07
N ASP A 203 5.50 3.82 -17.31
CA ASP A 203 6.57 3.95 -16.33
C ASP A 203 7.44 2.68 -16.20
N PRO A 204 8.69 2.73 -16.70
CA PRO A 204 9.67 1.65 -16.54
C PRO A 204 10.10 1.36 -15.09
N HIS A 205 9.81 2.26 -14.14
CA HIS A 205 10.23 2.15 -12.75
C HIS A 205 9.10 1.78 -11.77
N ALA A 206 7.85 1.84 -12.21
CA ALA A 206 6.70 1.44 -11.39
C ALA A 206 6.81 -0.03 -10.97
N LYS A 207 6.28 -0.37 -9.78
CA LYS A 207 6.09 -1.75 -9.36
C LYS A 207 4.67 -2.19 -9.69
N LEU A 208 4.52 -3.19 -10.56
CA LEU A 208 3.22 -3.59 -11.10
C LEU A 208 2.69 -4.84 -10.40
N TYR A 209 1.51 -4.73 -9.81
CA TYR A 209 0.87 -5.74 -8.98
C TYR A 209 -0.45 -6.25 -9.58
N ILE A 210 -0.77 -7.49 -9.26
CA ILE A 210 -2.15 -8.02 -9.29
C ILE A 210 -2.60 -8.18 -7.84
N ASN A 211 -3.74 -7.61 -7.48
CA ASN A 211 -4.25 -7.53 -6.11
C ASN A 211 -5.56 -8.34 -5.97
N GLU A 212 -5.70 -9.10 -4.88
CA GLU A 212 -6.83 -10.03 -4.70
C GLU A 212 -7.11 -10.37 -3.22
N TYR A 213 -8.38 -10.63 -2.89
CA TYR A 213 -8.84 -11.13 -1.59
C TYR A 213 -9.01 -12.65 -1.55
N ASN A 214 -9.14 -13.23 -0.35
CA ASN A 214 -9.26 -14.67 -0.14
C ASN A 214 -8.06 -15.47 -0.69
N ILE A 215 -6.88 -14.84 -0.71
CA ILE A 215 -5.61 -15.47 -1.05
C ILE A 215 -4.56 -15.31 0.06
N THR A 216 -4.98 -14.98 1.28
CA THR A 216 -4.10 -14.83 2.46
C THR A 216 -3.45 -16.16 2.84
N GLY A 217 -4.25 -17.23 2.91
CA GLY A 217 -3.80 -18.61 3.05
C GLY A 217 -3.80 -19.38 1.72
N THR A 218 -3.43 -20.66 1.77
CA THR A 218 -3.57 -21.53 0.59
C THR A 218 -5.03 -21.87 0.31
N GLY A 219 -5.35 -22.18 -0.95
CA GLY A 219 -6.73 -22.47 -1.36
C GLY A 219 -6.87 -22.49 -2.88
N ALA A 220 -8.09 -22.71 -3.37
CA ALA A 220 -8.37 -22.77 -4.81
C ALA A 220 -8.03 -21.44 -5.50
N LYS A 221 -8.48 -20.32 -4.93
CA LYS A 221 -8.20 -18.97 -5.45
C LYS A 221 -6.72 -18.61 -5.44
N ALA A 222 -6.01 -18.90 -4.34
CA ALA A 222 -4.55 -18.71 -4.26
C ALA A 222 -3.80 -19.60 -5.28
N THR A 223 -4.28 -20.82 -5.53
CA THR A 223 -3.72 -21.73 -6.55
C THR A 223 -3.89 -21.15 -7.95
N SER A 224 -5.06 -20.61 -8.29
CA SER A 224 -5.31 -19.93 -9.55
C SER A 224 -4.45 -18.69 -9.73
N MET A 225 -4.29 -17.87 -8.68
CA MET A 225 -3.40 -16.71 -8.72
C MET A 225 -1.94 -17.12 -8.97
N LYS A 226 -1.43 -18.15 -8.27
CA LYS A 226 -0.07 -18.69 -8.51
C LYS A 226 0.10 -19.21 -9.93
N LYS A 227 -0.92 -19.85 -10.51
CA LYS A 227 -0.90 -20.29 -11.91
C LYS A 227 -0.81 -19.08 -12.85
N LEU A 228 -1.63 -18.05 -12.64
CA LEU A 228 -1.59 -16.82 -13.43
C LEU A 228 -0.20 -16.16 -13.37
N VAL A 229 0.33 -15.95 -12.16
CA VAL A 229 1.68 -15.38 -11.97
C VAL A 229 2.72 -16.18 -12.75
N ARG A 230 2.73 -17.51 -12.61
CA ARG A 230 3.66 -18.38 -13.33
C ARG A 230 3.56 -18.23 -14.85
N ASP A 231 2.33 -18.18 -15.38
CA ASP A 231 2.09 -18.07 -16.81
C ASP A 231 2.54 -16.69 -17.35
N LEU A 232 2.27 -15.60 -16.62
CA LEU A 232 2.72 -14.25 -16.96
C LEU A 232 4.25 -14.12 -16.94
N LYS A 233 4.91 -14.65 -15.89
CA LYS A 233 6.37 -14.64 -15.78
C LYS A 233 7.01 -15.45 -16.91
N ARG A 234 6.44 -16.61 -17.28
CA ARG A 234 6.90 -17.41 -18.44
C ARG A 234 6.74 -16.69 -19.77
N ALA A 235 5.69 -15.89 -19.91
CA ALA A 235 5.42 -15.10 -21.11
C ALA A 235 6.22 -13.78 -21.18
N GLY A 236 7.03 -13.45 -20.16
CA GLY A 236 7.79 -12.19 -20.13
C GLY A 236 6.94 -10.94 -19.89
N VAL A 237 5.74 -11.11 -19.34
CA VAL A 237 4.86 -9.99 -18.97
C VAL A 237 5.46 -9.28 -17.74
N PRO A 238 5.48 -7.93 -17.71
CA PRO A 238 6.10 -7.16 -16.63
C PRO A 238 5.22 -7.19 -15.37
N LEU A 239 5.33 -8.27 -14.60
CA LEU A 239 4.72 -8.43 -13.29
C LEU A 239 5.82 -8.45 -12.22
N ASP A 240 5.69 -7.53 -11.25
CA ASP A 240 6.64 -7.37 -10.16
C ASP A 240 6.13 -7.96 -8.85
N GLY A 241 4.81 -7.85 -8.58
CA GLY A 241 4.25 -8.19 -7.28
C GLY A 241 2.85 -8.82 -7.28
N VAL A 242 2.49 -9.42 -6.15
CA VAL A 242 1.11 -9.84 -5.82
C VAL A 242 0.68 -9.14 -4.54
N GLY A 243 -0.49 -8.50 -4.58
CA GLY A 243 -1.14 -7.89 -3.44
C GLY A 243 -2.13 -8.87 -2.82
N VAL A 244 -1.99 -9.10 -1.52
CA VAL A 244 -2.90 -9.92 -0.72
C VAL A 244 -3.71 -8.97 0.15
N GLN A 245 -5.00 -8.80 -0.16
CA GLN A 245 -5.84 -7.81 0.52
C GLN A 245 -5.91 -8.06 2.03
N ALA A 246 -6.07 -9.32 2.45
CA ALA A 246 -6.20 -9.73 3.85
C ALA A 246 -7.39 -9.07 4.58
N HIS A 247 -8.56 -9.06 3.93
CA HIS A 247 -9.84 -8.83 4.59
C HIS A 247 -10.29 -10.10 5.33
N GLU A 248 -10.08 -10.12 6.64
CA GLU A 248 -10.29 -11.31 7.46
C GLU A 248 -11.45 -11.15 8.45
N ILE A 249 -11.84 -12.26 9.06
CA ILE A 249 -12.83 -12.31 10.14
C ILE A 249 -12.12 -12.75 11.41
N VAL A 250 -12.49 -12.15 12.55
CA VAL A 250 -11.91 -12.49 13.85
C VAL A 250 -12.01 -13.99 14.12
N GLY A 251 -10.87 -14.63 14.36
CA GLY A 251 -10.75 -16.07 14.63
C GLY A 251 -10.75 -16.98 13.40
N GLU A 252 -10.84 -16.42 12.19
CA GLU A 252 -10.85 -17.19 10.92
C GLU A 252 -9.58 -16.98 10.08
N VAL A 253 -8.58 -16.28 10.61
CA VAL A 253 -7.30 -16.05 9.94
C VAL A 253 -6.60 -17.38 9.60
N PRO A 254 -6.16 -17.60 8.35
CA PRO A 254 -5.45 -18.81 7.96
C PRO A 254 -4.15 -19.02 8.76
N SER A 255 -3.80 -20.26 9.06
CA SER A 255 -2.56 -20.58 9.79
C SER A 255 -1.32 -20.72 8.91
N ASP A 256 -1.50 -20.73 7.58
CA ASP A 256 -0.46 -21.04 6.60
C ASP A 256 -0.03 -19.84 5.74
N ILE A 257 -0.27 -18.62 6.24
CA ILE A 257 -0.02 -17.35 5.54
C ILE A 257 1.44 -17.25 5.08
N GLN A 258 2.40 -17.47 5.98
CA GLN A 258 3.83 -17.38 5.65
C GLN A 258 4.19 -18.29 4.48
N ARG A 259 3.79 -19.57 4.53
CA ARG A 259 4.02 -20.53 3.44
C ARG A 259 3.40 -20.02 2.13
N ASN A 260 2.16 -19.53 2.20
CA ASN A 260 1.46 -19.05 1.01
C ASN A 260 2.16 -17.84 0.37
N LEU A 261 2.66 -16.90 1.18
CA LEU A 261 3.48 -15.76 0.73
C LEU A 261 4.80 -16.22 0.11
N GLU A 262 5.51 -17.17 0.75
CA GLU A 262 6.74 -17.77 0.22
C GLU A 262 6.51 -18.46 -1.15
N GLU A 263 5.37 -19.12 -1.33
CA GLU A 263 5.00 -19.75 -2.60
C GLU A 263 4.80 -18.73 -3.73
N PHE A 264 4.26 -17.54 -3.45
CA PHE A 264 4.23 -16.45 -4.43
C PHE A 264 5.64 -15.92 -4.73
N VAL A 265 6.44 -15.69 -3.69
CA VAL A 265 7.82 -15.21 -3.83
C VAL A 265 8.68 -16.16 -4.67
N ALA A 266 8.48 -17.47 -4.53
CA ALA A 266 9.16 -18.50 -5.31
C ALA A 266 8.85 -18.43 -6.82
N LEU A 267 7.78 -17.73 -7.24
CA LEU A 267 7.46 -17.47 -8.64
C LEU A 267 8.20 -16.25 -9.22
N GLY A 268 9.04 -15.58 -8.43
CA GLY A 268 9.85 -14.45 -8.88
C GLY A 268 9.13 -13.11 -8.87
N VAL A 269 8.20 -12.93 -7.92
CA VAL A 269 7.52 -11.67 -7.61
C VAL A 269 7.77 -11.30 -6.14
N GLU A 270 7.58 -10.04 -5.80
CA GLU A 270 7.45 -9.60 -4.40
C GLU A 270 5.97 -9.72 -3.95
N VAL A 271 5.71 -9.63 -2.65
CA VAL A 271 4.35 -9.66 -2.10
C VAL A 271 4.12 -8.49 -1.15
N ALA A 272 2.88 -8.10 -0.95
CA ALA A 272 2.48 -7.12 0.07
C ALA A 272 1.12 -7.49 0.65
N ILE A 273 0.90 -7.17 1.92
CA ILE A 273 -0.45 -7.12 2.49
C ILE A 273 -1.02 -5.72 2.19
N THR A 274 -2.18 -5.64 1.53
CA THR A 274 -2.59 -4.40 0.83
C THR A 274 -3.83 -3.72 1.40
N GLU A 275 -4.73 -4.44 2.07
CA GLU A 275 -6.03 -3.93 2.52
C GLU A 275 -6.46 -4.53 3.86
N LEU A 276 -5.52 -4.69 4.80
CA LEU A 276 -5.73 -5.42 6.03
C LEU A 276 -6.85 -4.80 6.89
N ASP A 277 -7.86 -5.61 7.18
CA ASP A 277 -8.85 -5.40 8.24
C ASP A 277 -9.30 -6.77 8.79
N VAL A 278 -9.71 -6.82 10.06
CA VAL A 278 -10.14 -8.07 10.70
C VAL A 278 -11.48 -7.83 11.40
N ARG A 279 -12.60 -8.05 10.69
CA ARG A 279 -13.92 -7.64 11.17
C ARG A 279 -14.53 -8.57 12.20
N PHE A 280 -15.34 -8.00 13.09
CA PHE A 280 -16.30 -8.76 13.89
C PHE A 280 -17.58 -8.99 13.08
N PHE A 281 -18.10 -10.22 13.12
CA PHE A 281 -19.39 -10.53 12.49
C PHE A 281 -20.58 -9.97 13.28
N THR A 282 -20.43 -9.90 14.62
CA THR A 282 -21.47 -9.44 15.56
C THR A 282 -20.88 -8.36 16.46
N LEU A 283 -21.63 -7.27 16.62
CA LEU A 283 -21.30 -6.14 17.48
C LEU A 283 -22.23 -6.06 18.70
N PRO A 284 -21.78 -5.48 19.84
CA PRO A 284 -20.43 -4.98 20.10
C PRO A 284 -19.42 -6.12 20.33
N PRO A 285 -18.11 -5.88 20.13
CA PRO A 285 -17.08 -6.88 20.39
C PRO A 285 -16.98 -7.22 21.89
N THR A 286 -16.61 -8.46 22.19
CA THR A 286 -16.27 -8.87 23.56
C THR A 286 -14.78 -8.66 23.84
N GLU A 287 -14.36 -8.58 25.10
CA GLU A 287 -12.93 -8.50 25.46
C GLU A 287 -12.12 -9.67 24.88
N ALA A 288 -12.66 -10.89 24.98
CA ALA A 288 -12.04 -12.08 24.37
C ALA A 288 -11.95 -11.96 22.84
N GLY A 289 -12.94 -11.35 22.21
CA GLY A 289 -12.94 -11.07 20.78
C GLY A 289 -11.88 -10.04 20.38
N LEU A 290 -11.70 -8.97 21.16
CA LEU A 290 -10.65 -7.97 20.92
C LEU A 290 -9.25 -8.56 21.08
N GLU A 291 -9.05 -9.46 22.06
CA GLU A 291 -7.78 -10.18 22.21
C GLU A 291 -7.56 -11.19 21.06
N GLN A 292 -8.61 -11.83 20.55
CA GLN A 292 -8.49 -12.65 19.35
C GLN A 292 -8.12 -11.81 18.13
N GLN A 293 -8.76 -10.66 17.93
CA GLN A 293 -8.41 -9.71 16.88
C GLN A 293 -6.94 -9.26 16.99
N ARG A 294 -6.43 -9.00 18.20
CA ARG A 294 -5.00 -8.70 18.41
C ARG A 294 -4.11 -9.81 17.83
N LYS A 295 -4.39 -11.06 18.17
CA LYS A 295 -3.62 -12.23 17.69
C LYS A 295 -3.73 -12.43 16.18
N ASP A 296 -4.89 -12.11 15.61
CA ASP A 296 -5.14 -12.19 14.17
C ASP A 296 -4.27 -11.19 13.41
N TYR A 297 -4.26 -9.92 13.84
CA TYR A 297 -3.35 -8.90 13.32
C TYR A 297 -1.87 -9.30 13.49
N GLU A 298 -1.49 -9.78 14.68
CA GLU A 298 -0.14 -10.25 14.98
C GLU A 298 0.29 -11.39 14.05
N THR A 299 -0.60 -12.32 13.75
CA THR A 299 -0.34 -13.46 12.87
C THR A 299 -0.11 -13.03 11.42
N ILE A 300 -0.97 -12.16 10.88
CA ILE A 300 -0.86 -11.67 9.49
C ILE A 300 0.39 -10.83 9.31
N VAL A 301 0.63 -9.88 10.23
CA VAL A 301 1.80 -9.00 10.19
C VAL A 301 3.08 -9.79 10.39
N GLY A 302 3.10 -10.73 11.34
CA GLY A 302 4.23 -11.61 11.58
C GLY A 302 4.58 -12.50 10.39
N ALA A 303 3.59 -12.97 9.64
CA ALA A 303 3.84 -13.71 8.41
C ALA A 303 4.52 -12.84 7.35
N CYS A 304 4.10 -11.58 7.16
CA CYS A 304 4.81 -10.65 6.27
C CYS A 304 6.21 -10.30 6.81
N ALA A 305 6.35 -10.12 8.13
CA ALA A 305 7.63 -9.88 8.80
C ALA A 305 8.66 -10.98 8.45
N ALA A 306 8.24 -12.25 8.52
CA ALA A 306 9.08 -13.42 8.28
C ALA A 306 9.48 -13.64 6.82
N VAL A 307 8.74 -13.10 5.85
CA VAL A 307 9.05 -13.27 4.41
C VAL A 307 9.84 -12.08 3.89
N GLU A 308 11.09 -12.30 3.49
CA GLU A 308 12.03 -11.25 3.03
C GLU A 308 11.43 -10.38 1.90
N LYS A 309 10.76 -11.01 0.92
CA LYS A 309 10.13 -10.29 -0.20
C LYS A 309 8.67 -9.88 0.05
N CYS A 310 8.17 -10.01 1.28
CA CYS A 310 6.97 -9.28 1.67
C CYS A 310 7.38 -7.86 2.03
N VAL A 311 7.04 -6.88 1.18
CA VAL A 311 7.64 -5.54 1.24
C VAL A 311 6.97 -4.61 2.24
N GLY A 312 5.72 -4.88 2.64
CA GLY A 312 5.00 -4.03 3.57
C GLY A 312 3.57 -4.48 3.82
N VAL A 313 2.94 -3.80 4.78
CA VAL A 313 1.55 -4.02 5.21
C VAL A 313 0.79 -2.70 5.14
N THR A 314 -0.41 -2.73 4.57
CA THR A 314 -1.33 -1.60 4.48
C THR A 314 -2.67 -2.00 5.12
N VAL A 315 -3.18 -1.20 6.06
CA VAL A 315 -4.56 -1.37 6.58
C VAL A 315 -5.58 -0.61 5.75
N TRP A 316 -6.79 -1.14 5.57
CA TRP A 316 -7.82 -0.51 4.72
C TRP A 316 -8.62 0.55 5.47
N ASP A 317 -7.95 1.70 5.63
CA ASP A 317 -8.19 2.70 6.67
C ASP A 317 -7.79 2.18 8.07
N PHE A 318 -7.43 3.10 8.97
CA PHE A 318 -6.86 2.75 10.27
C PHE A 318 -7.85 2.89 11.43
N THR A 319 -9.01 3.52 11.24
CA THR A 319 -10.02 3.72 12.28
C THR A 319 -11.38 3.16 11.89
N ASP A 320 -12.07 2.58 12.87
CA ASP A 320 -13.45 2.09 12.73
C ASP A 320 -14.43 3.20 12.29
N LYS A 321 -14.09 4.47 12.53
CA LYS A 321 -14.87 5.64 12.10
C LYS A 321 -15.11 5.71 10.60
N TYR A 322 -14.13 5.31 9.80
CA TYR A 322 -14.15 5.44 8.33
C TYR A 322 -14.03 4.11 7.60
N SER A 323 -14.04 3.01 8.36
CA SER A 323 -14.07 1.65 7.81
C SER A 323 -15.24 1.46 6.86
N TRP A 324 -14.95 0.83 5.72
CA TRP A 324 -15.94 0.44 4.73
C TRP A 324 -16.86 -0.71 5.19
N ILE A 325 -16.44 -1.47 6.21
CA ILE A 325 -17.07 -2.73 6.61
C ILE A 325 -18.56 -2.56 6.95
N PRO A 326 -19.01 -1.60 7.77
CA PRO A 326 -20.43 -1.47 8.09
C PRO A 326 -21.31 -1.14 6.87
N GLY A 327 -20.74 -0.47 5.86
CA GLY A 327 -21.44 -0.15 4.62
C GLY A 327 -21.59 -1.33 3.66
N THR A 328 -20.63 -2.26 3.67
CA THR A 328 -20.64 -3.46 2.81
C THR A 328 -21.28 -4.67 3.51
N PHE A 329 -21.05 -4.83 4.81
CA PHE A 329 -21.50 -5.95 5.65
C PHE A 329 -22.32 -5.43 6.84
N PRO A 330 -23.64 -5.20 6.67
CA PRO A 330 -24.48 -4.67 7.74
C PRO A 330 -24.44 -5.55 9.00
N GLY A 331 -24.16 -4.95 10.15
CA GLY A 331 -24.03 -5.63 11.44
C GLY A 331 -22.61 -6.10 11.78
N SER A 332 -21.69 -6.05 10.82
CA SER A 332 -20.26 -6.25 11.05
C SER A 332 -19.51 -4.92 11.18
N GLY A 333 -18.35 -4.93 11.85
CA GLY A 333 -17.55 -3.73 12.07
C GLY A 333 -16.37 -3.96 13.00
N ASP A 334 -15.96 -2.91 13.71
CA ASP A 334 -14.85 -2.92 14.68
C ASP A 334 -13.57 -3.56 14.11
N ALA A 335 -13.28 -3.36 12.83
CA ALA A 335 -12.29 -4.12 12.08
C ALA A 335 -10.88 -3.53 12.13
N CYS A 336 -10.73 -2.26 12.50
CA CYS A 336 -9.50 -1.49 12.40
C CYS A 336 -8.71 -1.46 13.72
N PRO A 337 -7.41 -1.05 13.71
CA PRO A 337 -6.60 -0.96 14.93
C PRO A 337 -6.88 0.24 15.83
N TRP A 338 -7.67 1.22 15.36
CA TRP A 338 -8.21 2.31 16.17
C TRP A 338 -9.74 2.27 16.19
N ASP A 339 -10.33 2.62 17.33
CA ASP A 339 -11.77 2.77 17.47
C ASP A 339 -12.29 4.02 16.75
N GLU A 340 -13.61 4.25 16.80
CA GLU A 340 -14.26 5.40 16.16
C GLU A 340 -13.89 6.76 16.79
N ASN A 341 -13.28 6.74 17.97
CA ASN A 341 -12.80 7.90 18.72
C ASN A 341 -11.28 8.11 18.59
N LEU A 342 -10.65 7.41 17.63
CA LEU A 342 -9.22 7.46 17.35
C LEU A 342 -8.36 7.01 18.55
N LYS A 343 -8.87 6.08 19.37
CA LYS A 343 -8.09 5.40 20.42
C LYS A 343 -7.58 4.07 19.92
N GLU A 344 -6.32 3.78 20.23
CA GLU A 344 -5.69 2.51 19.90
C GLU A 344 -6.45 1.36 20.57
N LYS A 345 -6.78 0.33 19.77
CA LYS A 345 -7.35 -0.94 20.23
C LYS A 345 -6.23 -1.96 20.46
N PRO A 346 -6.50 -3.10 21.12
CA PRO A 346 -5.53 -4.18 21.25
C PRO A 346 -4.84 -4.57 19.93
N ALA A 347 -5.58 -4.54 18.82
CA ALA A 347 -5.06 -4.78 17.47
C ALA A 347 -3.84 -3.92 17.07
N TYR A 348 -3.74 -2.67 17.55
CA TYR A 348 -2.55 -1.82 17.35
C TYR A 348 -1.29 -2.52 17.87
N TYR A 349 -1.36 -3.05 19.09
CA TYR A 349 -0.23 -3.71 19.73
C TYR A 349 0.06 -5.07 19.08
N GLY A 350 -0.97 -5.77 18.57
CA GLY A 350 -0.77 -6.97 17.76
C GLY A 350 0.06 -6.72 16.50
N ILE A 351 -0.15 -5.58 15.83
CA ILE A 351 0.68 -5.18 14.68
C ILE A 351 2.14 -4.96 15.11
N VAL A 352 2.35 -4.26 16.22
CA VAL A 352 3.69 -4.04 16.78
C VAL A 352 4.38 -5.38 17.06
N ASP A 353 3.73 -6.24 17.84
CA ASP A 353 4.24 -7.57 18.20
C ASP A 353 4.57 -8.41 16.94
N GLY A 354 3.73 -8.31 15.90
CA GLY A 354 3.94 -8.99 14.64
C GLY A 354 5.25 -8.61 13.95
N PHE A 355 5.64 -7.33 13.98
CA PHE A 355 6.93 -6.89 13.43
C PHE A 355 8.12 -7.20 14.36
N GLU A 356 7.90 -7.26 15.68
CA GLU A 356 8.98 -7.48 16.65
C GLU A 356 9.36 -8.96 16.82
N ARG A 357 8.49 -9.90 16.44
CA ARG A 357 8.81 -11.34 16.41
C ARG A 357 9.92 -11.62 15.38
N ARG A 358 11.18 -11.45 15.79
CA ARG A 358 12.34 -12.00 15.07
C ARG A 358 12.33 -13.52 15.25
N GLN A 359 12.04 -14.24 14.17
CA GLN A 359 12.27 -15.70 14.09
C GLN A 359 13.76 -16.00 13.91
#